data_AF-A0A1C4Q037-F1
#
_entry.id   AF-A0A1C4Q037-F1
#
_cell.length_a   1.000
_cell.length_b   1.000
_cell.length_c   1.000
_cell.angle_alpha   90.00
_cell.angle_beta   90.00
_cell.angle_gamma   90.00
#
_symmetry.space_group_name_H-M   'P 1'
#
loop_
_entity.id
_entity.type
_entity.pdbx_description
1 polymer ?
#
loop_
_entity_poly.entity_id
_entity_poly.type
_entity_poly.pdbx_seq_one_letter_code
_entity_poly.pdbx_strand_id
1 'polypeptide(L)'
;MLGRNAWPGTATADGLALEGGGRLVVAEPLPAGTDALAVIAPEAVSVHRERPTGSPRNVWPGTVREITSAGSRLRLLITSAEAPDLVAEITPGAAAELGIADGSAVWTSVKATEATVVPL
;
A
#
# COMPACT_ATOMS: atom_id res chain seq x y z
N MET A 1 13.23 -4.92 10.38
CA MET A 1 11.85 -5.43 10.47
C MET A 1 10.95 -4.41 9.83
N LEU A 2 10.29 -4.74 8.73
CA LEU A 2 9.37 -3.82 8.04
C LEU A 2 8.08 -3.68 8.87
N GLY A 3 7.70 -2.43 9.15
CA GLY A 3 6.53 -2.07 9.97
C GLY A 3 5.20 -2.19 9.23
N ARG A 4 4.16 -1.57 9.79
CA ARG A 4 2.88 -1.35 9.07
C ARG A 4 2.99 -0.14 8.16
N ASN A 5 2.09 -0.07 7.17
CA ASN A 5 1.90 1.14 6.39
C ASN A 5 1.12 2.13 7.25
N ALA A 6 1.77 3.22 7.64
CA ALA A 6 1.17 4.29 8.42
C ALA A 6 1.61 5.62 7.79
N TRP A 7 0.67 6.31 7.15
CA TRP A 7 0.96 7.49 6.35
C TRP A 7 0.16 8.69 6.88
N PRO A 8 0.82 9.78 7.30
CA PRO A 8 0.12 11.01 7.65
C PRO A 8 -0.45 11.67 6.39
N GLY A 9 -1.55 12.37 6.57
CA GLY A 9 -2.17 13.16 5.52
C GLY A 9 -3.35 13.97 6.00
N THR A 10 -3.90 14.76 5.08
CA THR A 10 -5.06 15.63 5.35
C THR A 10 -6.25 15.17 4.52
N ALA A 11 -7.42 15.09 5.15
CA ALA A 11 -8.66 14.67 4.51
C ALA A 11 -9.10 15.67 3.44
N THR A 12 -9.59 15.14 2.33
CA THR A 12 -10.08 15.87 1.16
C THR A 12 -11.44 15.31 0.75
N ALA A 13 -12.09 15.94 -0.25
CA ALA A 13 -13.35 15.42 -0.79
C ALA A 13 -13.24 14.01 -1.40
N ASP A 14 -12.05 13.61 -1.87
CA ASP A 14 -11.82 12.38 -2.62
C ASP A 14 -10.98 11.34 -1.87
N GLY A 15 -10.79 11.51 -0.55
CA GLY A 15 -9.96 10.64 0.29
C GLY A 15 -8.91 11.41 1.07
N LEU A 16 -7.73 10.83 1.28
CA LEU A 16 -6.62 11.43 2.02
C LEU A 16 -5.51 11.90 1.07
N ALA A 17 -5.13 13.17 1.14
CA ALA A 17 -3.90 13.67 0.52
C ALA A 17 -2.73 13.34 1.44
N LEU A 18 -1.80 12.51 0.98
CA LEU A 18 -0.70 12.00 1.81
C LEU A 18 0.47 12.97 1.81
N GLU A 19 1.13 13.18 2.95
CA GLU A 19 2.29 14.07 3.06
C GLU A 19 3.46 13.60 2.19
N GLY A 20 3.65 12.29 2.05
CA GLY A 20 4.65 11.67 1.17
C GLY A 20 4.30 11.73 -0.32
N GLY A 21 3.21 12.43 -0.68
CA GLY A 21 2.68 12.50 -2.04
C GLY A 21 1.69 11.38 -2.35
N GLY A 22 0.87 11.63 -3.37
CA GLY A 22 -0.21 10.72 -3.76
C GLY A 22 -1.52 10.96 -2.99
N ARG A 23 -2.55 10.20 -3.39
CA ARG A 23 -3.88 10.24 -2.78
C ARG A 23 -4.32 8.83 -2.44
N LEU A 24 -4.81 8.66 -1.22
CA LEU A 24 -5.42 7.41 -0.76
C LEU A 24 -6.94 7.55 -0.76
N VAL A 25 -7.62 6.72 -1.56
CA VAL A 25 -9.07 6.58 -1.52
C VAL A 25 -9.45 5.66 -0.35
N VAL A 26 -10.36 6.12 0.50
CA VAL A 26 -10.84 5.41 1.70
C VAL A 26 -12.35 5.19 1.61
N ALA A 27 -12.86 4.13 2.25
CA ALA A 27 -14.29 3.83 2.24
C ALA A 27 -15.10 4.77 3.15
N GLU A 28 -14.48 5.23 4.23
CA GLU A 28 -15.07 6.11 5.25
C GLU A 28 -14.27 7.41 5.31
N PRO A 29 -14.65 8.44 4.52
CA PRO A 29 -13.93 9.70 4.50
C PRO A 29 -14.15 10.51 5.78
N LEU A 30 -13.11 11.23 6.20
CA LEU A 30 -13.17 12.22 7.27
C LEU A 30 -13.61 13.58 6.71
N PRO A 31 -14.10 14.50 7.56
CA PRO A 31 -14.36 15.88 7.15
C PRO A 31 -13.12 16.52 6.50
N ALA A 32 -13.30 17.22 5.39
CA ALA A 32 -12.19 17.86 4.67
C ALA A 32 -11.40 18.81 5.60
N GLY A 33 -10.08 18.79 5.48
CA GLY A 33 -9.17 19.54 6.35
C GLY A 33 -8.82 18.85 7.67
N THR A 34 -9.35 17.66 7.95
CA THR A 34 -8.97 16.87 9.13
C THR A 34 -7.60 16.23 8.90
N ASP A 35 -6.65 16.48 9.78
CA ASP A 35 -5.38 15.74 9.80
C ASP A 35 -5.59 14.33 10.36
N ALA A 36 -4.98 13.34 9.70
CA ALA A 36 -5.22 11.95 9.99
C ALA A 36 -4.01 11.07 9.68
N LEU A 37 -4.00 9.89 10.28
CA LEU A 37 -3.11 8.79 9.95
C LEU A 37 -3.87 7.72 9.17
N ALA A 38 -3.47 7.46 7.94
CA ALA A 38 -3.91 6.29 7.20
C ALA A 38 -3.11 5.07 7.64
N VAL A 39 -3.80 3.95 7.88
CA VAL A 39 -3.20 2.68 8.25
C VAL A 39 -3.67 1.60 7.29
N ILE A 40 -2.73 0.88 6.68
CA ILE A 40 -2.99 -0.27 5.81
C ILE A 40 -2.18 -1.45 6.34
N ALA A 41 -2.86 -2.56 6.61
CA ALA A 41 -2.19 -3.79 7.01
C ALA A 41 -1.36 -4.35 5.84
N PRO A 42 -0.10 -4.81 6.05
CA PRO A 42 0.71 -5.37 4.96
C PRO A 42 0.03 -6.48 4.16
N GLU A 43 -0.76 -7.33 4.83
CA GLU A 43 -1.53 -8.42 4.22
C GLU A 43 -2.72 -7.96 3.36
N ALA A 44 -3.14 -6.70 3.50
CA ALA A 44 -4.19 -6.11 2.67
C ALA A 44 -3.65 -5.58 1.33
N VAL A 45 -2.33 -5.54 1.15
CA VAL A 45 -1.67 -5.10 -0.08
C VAL A 45 -1.48 -6.30 -1.01
N SER A 46 -2.19 -6.30 -2.14
CA SER A 46 -1.95 -7.28 -3.19
C SER A 46 -0.86 -6.83 -4.14
N VAL A 47 -0.05 -7.77 -4.64
CA VAL A 47 1.07 -7.53 -5.56
C VAL A 47 0.79 -8.23 -6.89
N HIS A 48 0.99 -7.52 -7.99
CA HIS A 48 0.69 -7.96 -9.34
C HIS A 48 1.86 -7.64 -10.28
N ARG A 49 1.99 -8.41 -11.38
CA ARG A 49 2.97 -8.11 -12.43
C ARG A 49 2.48 -7.08 -13.45
N GLU A 50 1.16 -7.03 -13.64
CA GLU A 50 0.48 -6.08 -14.50
C GLU A 50 -0.52 -5.25 -13.69
N ARG A 51 -0.99 -4.13 -14.27
CA ARG A 51 -1.94 -3.25 -13.59
C ARG A 51 -3.25 -4.01 -13.35
N PRO A 52 -3.65 -4.23 -12.08
CA PRO A 52 -4.88 -4.96 -11.80
C PRO A 52 -6.10 -4.11 -12.14
N THR A 53 -7.18 -4.78 -12.56
CA THR A 53 -8.50 -4.19 -12.75
C THR A 53 -9.47 -4.67 -11.66
N GLY A 54 -10.52 -3.90 -11.38
CA GLY A 54 -11.62 -4.34 -10.53
C GLY A 54 -12.02 -3.32 -9.46
N SER A 55 -12.40 -3.83 -8.29
CA SER A 55 -12.87 -3.01 -7.17
C SER A 55 -11.80 -2.31 -6.31
N PRO A 56 -10.49 -2.62 -6.35
CA PRO A 56 -9.50 -1.79 -5.70
C PRO A 56 -9.57 -0.34 -6.18
N ARG A 57 -9.35 0.61 -5.27
CA ARG A 57 -9.38 2.06 -5.57
C ARG A 57 -8.01 2.70 -5.49
N ASN A 58 -7.07 2.02 -4.85
CA ASN A 58 -5.69 2.42 -4.69
C ASN A 58 -4.85 1.42 -5.49
N VAL A 59 -4.28 1.87 -6.60
CA VAL A 59 -3.49 1.03 -7.51
C VAL A 59 -2.30 1.83 -7.99
N TRP A 60 -1.10 1.41 -7.61
CA TRP A 60 0.13 2.15 -7.89
C TRP A 60 1.21 1.23 -8.49
N PRO A 61 1.96 1.69 -9.50
CA PRO A 61 3.16 1.01 -9.92
C PRO A 61 4.24 1.18 -8.85
N GLY A 62 5.16 0.22 -8.76
CA GLY A 62 6.25 0.30 -7.80
C GLY A 62 7.40 -0.63 -8.13
N THR A 63 8.46 -0.51 -7.34
CA THR A 63 9.64 -1.38 -7.41
C THR A 63 9.93 -1.97 -6.04
N VAL A 64 10.10 -3.28 -5.98
CA VAL A 64 10.54 -3.99 -4.77
C VAL A 64 11.99 -3.57 -4.46
N ARG A 65 12.25 -3.15 -3.23
CA ARG A 65 13.58 -2.71 -2.75
C ARG A 65 14.13 -3.52 -1.60
N GLU A 66 13.26 -4.20 -0.86
CA GLU A 66 13.66 -5.07 0.23
C GLU A 66 12.71 -6.25 0.30
N ILE A 67 13.25 -7.43 0.59
CA ILE A 67 12.49 -8.64 0.87
C ILE A 67 12.98 -9.19 2.20
N THR A 68 12.10 -9.21 3.20
CA THR A 68 12.42 -9.67 4.54
C THR A 68 11.45 -10.77 4.97
N SER A 69 11.97 -11.85 5.55
CA SER A 69 11.14 -12.92 6.11
C SER A 69 10.43 -12.45 7.38
N ALA A 70 9.14 -12.77 7.50
CA ALA A 70 8.31 -12.53 8.67
C ALA A 70 7.55 -13.81 9.02
N GLY A 71 8.17 -14.67 9.84
CA GLY A 71 7.63 -16.01 10.12
C GLY A 71 7.55 -16.85 8.85
N SER A 72 6.36 -17.32 8.48
CA SER A 72 6.09 -18.09 7.26
C SER A 72 5.73 -17.23 6.04
N ARG A 73 5.80 -15.90 6.16
CA ARG A 73 5.49 -14.92 5.11
C ARG A 73 6.74 -14.14 4.70
N LEU A 74 6.65 -13.47 3.56
CA LEU A 74 7.62 -12.49 3.10
C LEU A 74 7.00 -11.10 3.16
N ARG A 75 7.77 -10.12 3.62
CA ARG A 75 7.43 -8.70 3.50
C ARG A 75 8.27 -8.05 2.43
N LEU A 76 7.61 -7.31 1.55
CA LEU A 76 8.22 -6.57 0.47
C LEU A 76 8.15 -5.09 0.81
N LEU A 77 9.27 -4.38 0.81
CA LEU A 77 9.26 -2.92 0.73
C LEU A 77 9.14 -2.54 -0.75
N ILE A 78 8.10 -1.78 -1.09
CA ILE A 78 7.80 -1.36 -2.45
C ILE A 78 7.80 0.16 -2.48
N THR A 79 8.68 0.71 -3.31
CA THR A 79 8.82 2.15 -3.53
C THR A 79 8.04 2.57 -4.78
N SER A 80 7.42 3.75 -4.75
CA SER A 80 6.66 4.31 -5.87
C SER A 80 6.92 5.81 -6.00
N ALA A 81 6.74 6.35 -7.21
CA ALA A 81 6.68 7.79 -7.41
C ALA A 81 5.24 8.34 -7.20
N GLU A 82 4.24 7.47 -7.12
CA GLU A 82 2.82 7.85 -7.07
C GLU A 82 2.18 7.68 -5.68
N ALA A 83 2.89 7.06 -4.74
CA ALA A 83 2.46 6.81 -3.37
C ALA A 83 3.68 6.67 -2.45
N PRO A 84 3.51 6.85 -1.12
CA PRO A 84 4.57 6.59 -0.17
C PRO A 84 4.98 5.12 -0.18
N ASP A 85 6.14 4.83 0.42
CA ASP A 85 6.65 3.48 0.56
C ASP A 85 5.60 2.55 1.21
N LEU A 86 5.40 1.41 0.54
CA LEU A 86 4.36 0.46 0.87
C LEU A 86 4.96 -0.90 1.15
N VAL A 87 4.64 -1.46 2.30
CA VAL A 87 4.95 -2.81 2.71
C VAL A 87 3.80 -3.73 2.33
N ALA A 88 4.10 -4.74 1.53
CA ALA A 88 3.18 -5.85 1.23
C ALA A 88 3.63 -7.12 1.94
N GLU A 89 2.69 -7.93 2.42
CA GLU A 89 2.98 -9.26 2.98
C GLU A 89 2.40 -10.35 2.08
N ILE A 90 3.26 -11.22 1.55
CA ILE A 90 2.88 -12.29 0.63
C ILE A 90 3.45 -13.64 1.07
N THR A 91 2.97 -14.72 0.44
CA THR A 91 3.50 -16.07 0.68
C THR A 91 4.80 -16.26 -0.12
N PRO A 92 5.74 -17.10 0.35
CA PRO A 92 6.89 -17.49 -0.48
C PRO A 92 6.49 -18.11 -1.83
N GLY A 93 5.40 -18.86 -1.88
CA GLY A 93 4.86 -19.44 -3.12
C GLY A 93 4.41 -18.36 -4.11
N ALA A 94 3.67 -17.35 -3.64
CA ALA A 94 3.25 -16.22 -4.47
C ALA A 94 4.46 -15.42 -4.98
N ALA A 95 5.48 -15.22 -4.14
CA ALA A 95 6.72 -14.55 -4.56
C ALA A 95 7.43 -15.34 -5.68
N ALA A 96 7.50 -16.67 -5.55
CA ALA A 96 8.08 -17.53 -6.57
C ALA A 96 7.28 -17.54 -7.87
N GLU A 97 5.96 -17.66 -7.80
CA GLU A 97 5.04 -17.64 -8.96
C GLU A 97 5.12 -16.32 -9.73
N LEU A 98 5.22 -15.19 -9.01
CA LEU A 98 5.34 -13.86 -9.60
C LEU A 98 6.77 -13.51 -10.04
N GLY A 99 7.77 -14.33 -9.68
CA GLY A 99 9.18 -14.05 -9.95
C GLY A 99 9.70 -12.79 -9.24
N ILE A 100 9.32 -12.60 -7.97
CA ILE A 100 9.69 -11.43 -7.18
C ILE A 100 11.14 -11.55 -6.70
N ALA A 101 11.91 -10.50 -6.95
CA ALA A 101 13.26 -10.26 -6.47
C ALA A 101 13.43 -8.76 -6.15
N ASP A 102 14.56 -8.41 -5.53
CA ASP A 102 14.96 -6.99 -5.46
C ASP A 102 15.06 -6.41 -6.87
N GLY A 103 14.52 -5.20 -7.04
CA GLY A 103 14.40 -4.52 -8.32
C GLY A 103 13.21 -4.94 -9.19
N SER A 104 12.40 -5.92 -8.77
CA SER A 104 11.19 -6.30 -9.52
C SER A 104 10.23 -5.13 -9.64
N ALA A 105 9.87 -4.78 -10.87
CA ALA A 105 8.76 -3.88 -11.15
C ALA A 105 7.43 -4.59 -10.85
N VAL A 106 6.54 -3.95 -10.10
CA VAL A 106 5.26 -4.53 -9.67
C VAL A 106 4.16 -3.48 -9.73
N TRP A 107 2.93 -3.94 -9.63
CA TRP A 107 1.77 -3.14 -9.29
C TRP A 107 1.27 -3.56 -7.91
N THR A 108 0.92 -2.57 -7.09
CA THR A 108 0.27 -2.80 -5.80
C THR A 108 -1.19 -2.41 -5.90
N SER A 109 -2.05 -3.09 -5.15
CA SER A 109 -3.45 -2.69 -5.04
C SER A 109 -4.00 -2.85 -3.64
N VAL A 110 -4.78 -1.86 -3.20
CA VAL A 110 -5.49 -1.86 -1.92
C VAL A 110 -6.95 -1.45 -2.18
N LYS A 111 -7.89 -2.17 -1.57
CA LYS A 111 -9.31 -1.75 -1.57
C LYS A 111 -9.49 -0.58 -0.62
N ALA A 112 -10.38 0.35 -0.96
CA ALA A 112 -10.69 1.48 -0.09
C ALA A 112 -11.18 1.05 1.31
N THR A 113 -11.81 -0.13 1.41
CA THR A 113 -12.30 -0.72 2.67
C THR A 113 -11.20 -1.29 3.57
N GLU A 114 -9.98 -1.45 3.06
CA GLU A 114 -8.82 -1.95 3.82
C GLU A 114 -7.92 -0.80 4.32
N ALA A 115 -8.26 0.44 3.99
CA ALA A 115 -7.57 1.63 4.46
C ALA A 115 -8.36 2.24 5.62
N THR A 116 -7.82 2.11 6.83
CA THR A 116 -8.37 2.76 8.02
C THR A 116 -7.76 4.15 8.15
N VAL A 117 -8.57 5.15 8.47
CA VAL A 117 -8.11 6.50 8.79
C VAL A 117 -8.45 6.83 10.23
N VAL A 118 -7.46 7.37 10.95
CA VAL A 118 -7.59 7.78 12.35
C VAL A 118 -7.29 9.27 12.43
N PRO A 119 -8.24 10.13 12.86
CA PRO A 119 -7.96 11.54 13.10
C PRO A 119 -6.81 11.72 14.10
N LEU A 120 -5.98 12.73 13.88
CA LEU A 120 -4.88 13.12 14.76
C LEU A 120 -5.31 14.13 15.83
#